data_AF-A0A496XSX1-F1
#
_entry.id   AF-A0A496XSX1-F1
#
_cell.length_a   1.000
_cell.length_b   1.000
_cell.length_c   1.000
_cell.angle_alpha   90.00
_cell.angle_beta   90.00
_cell.angle_gamma   90.00
#
_symmetry.space_group_name_H-M   'P 1'
#
loop_
_entity.id
_entity.type
_entity.pdbx_description
1 polymer ?
#
loop_
_entity_poly.entity_id
_entity_poly.type
_entity_poly.pdbx_seq_one_letter_code
_entity_poly.pdbx_strand_id
1 'polypeptide(L)'
;MKYFLLILLSVSAHANEGLFSGRVSKNNPDAKLIRVFVEFDNLKYINRKDKLAFWKNGSPSTKCKGYILGKSTQYLLVKIPKYESCARKIPMGRGFYLKFFSQDLVKNIKTGRELMKILLKKRLGIKGQLEKAEKNLKSYVEKIEGVNGRYEILRQKLELEWGNQLSYLDEDKTNTLRYFKELEVRLDEVDHKLEIYRIADENLKADRWSLDPKFYFKK
;
A
#
# COMPACT_ATOMS: atom_id res chain seq x y z
N MET A 1 -31.80 49.23 -6.81
CA MET A 1 -32.79 48.28 -6.23
C MET A 1 -32.60 46.80 -6.62
N LYS A 2 -31.46 46.34 -7.17
CA LYS A 2 -31.24 44.90 -7.47
C LYS A 2 -30.54 44.11 -6.35
N TYR A 3 -29.77 44.79 -5.49
CA TYR A 3 -29.03 44.13 -4.39
C TYR A 3 -29.90 43.78 -3.16
N PHE A 4 -31.04 44.44 -2.98
CA PHE A 4 -31.93 44.18 -1.82
C PHE A 4 -32.72 42.88 -1.96
N LEU A 5 -33.02 42.44 -3.20
CA LEU A 5 -33.78 41.23 -3.48
C LEU A 5 -32.96 39.93 -3.25
N LEU A 6 -31.65 39.98 -3.50
CA LEU A 6 -30.74 38.83 -3.31
C LEU A 6 -30.51 38.50 -1.83
N ILE A 7 -30.50 39.51 -0.95
CA ILE A 7 -30.36 39.29 0.49
C ILE A 7 -31.60 38.59 1.05
N LEU A 8 -32.81 38.97 0.61
CA LEU A 8 -34.07 38.35 1.05
C LEU A 8 -34.20 36.87 0.64
N LEU A 9 -33.65 36.48 -0.52
CA LEU A 9 -33.64 35.08 -0.98
C LEU A 9 -32.67 34.19 -0.19
N SER A 10 -31.55 34.73 0.30
CA SER A 10 -30.60 33.96 1.13
C SER A 10 -31.13 33.69 2.55
N VAL A 11 -31.95 34.60 3.09
CA VAL A 11 -32.55 34.47 4.43
C VAL A 11 -33.65 33.40 4.46
N SER A 12 -34.42 33.25 3.38
CA SER A 12 -35.49 32.24 3.31
C SER A 12 -34.95 30.81 3.16
N ALA A 13 -33.83 30.62 2.47
CA ALA A 13 -33.19 29.31 2.32
C ALA A 13 -32.72 28.72 3.65
N HIS A 14 -32.13 29.54 4.53
CA HIS A 14 -31.65 29.10 5.84
C HIS A 14 -32.77 28.84 6.86
N ALA A 15 -33.91 29.54 6.75
CA ALA A 15 -35.05 29.34 7.65
C ALA A 15 -35.68 27.95 7.47
N ASN A 16 -35.57 27.34 6.29
CA ASN A 16 -36.10 26.01 6.00
C ASN A 16 -35.24 24.88 6.58
N GLU A 17 -33.95 25.13 6.87
CA GLU A 17 -33.01 24.10 7.37
C GLU A 17 -33.33 23.65 8.80
N GLY A 18 -33.95 24.53 9.58
CA GLY A 18 -34.41 24.24 10.94
C GLY A 18 -35.78 23.61 11.02
N LEU A 19 -36.48 23.46 9.88
CA LEU A 19 -37.84 22.96 9.81
C LEU A 19 -37.83 21.46 9.54
N PHE A 20 -38.53 20.70 10.37
CA PHE A 20 -38.72 19.26 10.16
C PHE A 20 -40.09 18.83 10.68
N SER A 21 -40.49 17.61 10.36
CA SER A 21 -41.80 17.10 10.73
C SER A 21 -41.72 15.70 11.30
N GLY A 22 -42.67 15.37 12.16
CA GLY A 22 -42.71 14.07 12.81
C GLY A 22 -44.09 13.69 13.30
N ARG A 23 -44.26 12.41 13.59
CA ARG A 23 -45.49 11.81 14.11
C ARG A 23 -45.34 11.48 15.57
N VAL A 24 -46.33 11.81 16.39
CA VAL A 24 -46.31 11.44 17.82
C VAL A 24 -46.51 9.93 17.95
N SER A 25 -45.52 9.23 18.51
CA SER A 25 -45.54 7.78 18.75
C SER A 25 -46.12 7.44 20.13
N LYS A 26 -45.68 8.17 21.17
CA LYS A 26 -46.16 8.00 22.54
C LYS A 26 -46.27 9.35 23.22
N ASN A 27 -47.31 9.53 24.01
CA ASN A 27 -47.53 10.70 24.83
C ASN A 27 -47.58 10.26 26.30
N ASN A 28 -46.85 10.95 27.17
CA ASN A 28 -46.89 10.75 28.61
C ASN A 28 -47.21 12.11 29.26
N PRO A 29 -48.48 12.36 29.62
CA PRO A 29 -48.91 13.65 30.18
C PRO A 29 -48.29 13.91 31.56
N ASP A 30 -48.19 12.89 32.42
CA ASP A 30 -47.67 13.01 33.79
C ASP A 30 -46.21 13.47 33.79
N ALA A 31 -45.41 12.87 32.92
CA ALA A 31 -44.01 13.25 32.74
C ALA A 31 -43.82 14.52 31.89
N LYS A 32 -44.90 15.04 31.26
CA LYS A 32 -44.88 16.15 30.30
C LYS A 32 -43.98 15.88 29.09
N LEU A 33 -43.98 14.63 28.62
CA LEU A 33 -43.11 14.12 27.56
C LEU A 33 -43.90 13.61 26.35
N ILE A 34 -43.38 13.91 25.17
CA ILE A 34 -43.82 13.26 23.93
C ILE A 34 -42.65 12.58 23.25
N ARG A 35 -42.90 11.37 22.75
CA ARG A 35 -42.00 10.65 21.85
C ARG A 35 -42.50 10.86 20.43
N VAL A 36 -41.65 11.41 19.58
CA VAL A 36 -41.97 11.75 18.20
C VAL A 36 -41.10 10.90 17.28
N PHE A 37 -41.72 10.20 16.34
CA PHE A 37 -41.04 9.56 15.23
C PHE A 37 -40.76 10.59 14.14
N VAL A 38 -39.52 10.66 13.66
CA VAL A 38 -39.03 11.67 12.73
C VAL A 38 -38.23 11.00 11.62
N GLU A 39 -38.65 11.23 10.38
CA GLU A 39 -37.91 10.84 9.17
C GLU A 39 -37.13 12.07 8.68
N PHE A 40 -35.93 12.28 9.23
CA PHE A 40 -35.11 13.45 8.91
C PHE A 40 -33.62 13.13 9.03
N ASP A 41 -32.88 13.20 7.93
CA ASP A 41 -31.45 12.82 7.92
C ASP A 41 -30.57 13.72 8.80
N ASN A 42 -30.99 14.97 8.99
CA ASN A 42 -30.26 15.94 9.79
C ASN A 42 -30.58 15.84 11.29
N LEU A 43 -31.31 14.79 11.74
CA LEU A 43 -31.52 14.49 13.16
C LEU A 43 -30.19 14.35 13.94
N LYS A 44 -29.10 14.00 13.25
CA LYS A 44 -27.76 13.93 13.83
C LYS A 44 -27.27 15.27 14.40
N TYR A 45 -27.72 16.40 13.86
CA TYR A 45 -27.34 17.75 14.30
C TYR A 45 -28.19 18.29 15.45
N ILE A 46 -29.18 17.52 15.89
CA ILE A 46 -29.96 17.83 17.08
C ILE A 46 -29.23 17.32 18.32
N ASN A 47 -29.13 18.15 19.35
CA ASN A 47 -28.49 17.83 20.62
C ASN A 47 -29.49 17.80 21.79
N ARG A 48 -29.06 17.21 22.92
CA ARG A 48 -29.82 17.27 24.17
C ARG A 48 -29.88 18.73 24.63
N LYS A 49 -31.03 19.13 25.18
CA LYS A 49 -31.37 20.50 25.64
C LYS A 49 -31.64 21.52 24.52
N ASP A 50 -31.55 21.14 23.24
CA ASP A 50 -31.93 22.03 22.15
C ASP A 50 -33.39 22.45 22.27
N LYS A 51 -33.66 23.71 21.97
CA LYS A 51 -35.01 24.29 22.03
C LYS A 51 -35.69 24.07 20.69
N LEU A 52 -36.98 23.72 20.76
CA LEU A 52 -37.83 23.56 19.58
C LEU A 52 -39.19 24.20 19.79
N ALA A 53 -39.73 24.73 18.71
CA ALA A 53 -41.12 25.12 18.60
C ALA A 53 -41.84 24.10 17.72
N PHE A 54 -43.06 23.72 18.07
CA PHE A 54 -43.87 22.80 17.26
C PHE A 54 -45.32 23.21 17.18
N TRP A 55 -45.98 22.86 16.08
CA TRP A 55 -47.37 23.22 15.76
C TRP A 55 -48.03 22.18 14.85
N LYS A 56 -49.37 22.24 14.77
CA LYS A 56 -50.18 21.40 13.87
C LYS A 56 -50.02 21.87 12.41
N ASN A 57 -50.02 20.93 11.47
CA ASN A 57 -50.04 21.28 10.05
C ASN A 57 -51.27 22.15 9.71
N GLY A 58 -51.06 23.32 9.11
CA GLY A 58 -52.12 24.28 8.75
C GLY A 58 -52.37 25.43 9.73
N SER A 59 -51.80 25.42 10.94
CA SER A 59 -51.98 26.52 11.92
C SER A 59 -50.65 26.99 12.53
N PRO A 60 -49.81 27.74 11.77
CA PRO A 60 -48.50 28.18 12.25
C PRO A 60 -48.56 29.27 13.34
N SER A 61 -49.72 29.89 13.56
CA SER A 61 -49.93 30.92 14.59
C SER A 61 -49.91 30.35 16.02
N THR A 62 -50.25 29.07 16.20
CA THR A 62 -50.29 28.41 17.50
C THR A 62 -49.08 27.51 17.69
N LYS A 63 -48.02 28.05 18.32
CA LYS A 63 -46.77 27.33 18.57
C LYS A 63 -46.62 26.94 20.02
N CYS A 64 -46.15 25.72 20.25
CA CYS A 64 -45.72 25.23 21.55
C CYS A 64 -44.21 25.10 21.62
N LYS A 65 -43.65 25.43 22.78
CA LYS A 65 -42.21 25.37 23.02
C LYS A 65 -41.87 24.13 23.83
N GLY A 66 -40.81 23.45 23.44
CA GLY A 66 -40.25 22.31 24.15
C GLY A 66 -38.73 22.28 24.03
N TYR A 67 -38.13 21.30 24.70
CA TYR A 67 -36.72 21.01 24.57
C TYR A 67 -36.47 19.51 24.50
N ILE A 68 -35.32 19.13 23.97
CA ILE A 68 -35.00 17.74 23.69
C ILE A 68 -34.33 17.10 24.90
N LEU A 69 -34.89 16.00 25.40
CA LEU A 69 -34.27 15.21 26.46
C LEU A 69 -33.37 14.12 25.90
N GLY A 70 -33.77 13.53 24.79
CA GLY A 70 -33.06 12.42 24.18
C GLY A 70 -33.42 12.27 22.72
N LYS A 71 -32.51 11.64 21.99
CA LYS A 71 -32.71 11.26 20.60
C LYS A 71 -32.23 9.84 20.37
N SER A 72 -32.87 9.18 19.42
CA SER A 72 -32.42 7.96 18.76
C SER A 72 -32.26 8.24 17.26
N THR A 73 -32.03 7.22 16.45
CA THR A 73 -31.92 7.33 14.98
C THR A 73 -33.18 7.88 14.32
N GLN A 74 -34.36 7.49 14.82
CA GLN A 74 -35.66 7.87 14.24
C GLN A 74 -36.65 8.47 15.25
N TYR A 75 -36.25 8.62 16.51
CA TYR A 75 -37.14 9.10 17.57
C TYR A 75 -36.54 10.27 18.33
N LEU A 76 -37.37 11.25 18.64
CA LEU A 76 -37.07 12.35 19.55
C LEU A 76 -37.92 12.24 20.80
N LEU A 77 -37.30 12.46 21.96
CA LEU A 77 -37.99 12.63 23.23
C LEU A 77 -37.98 14.12 23.57
N VAL A 78 -39.17 14.72 23.52
CA VAL A 78 -39.37 16.16 23.74
C VAL A 78 -40.09 16.37 25.06
N LYS A 79 -39.55 17.26 25.88
CA LYS A 79 -40.18 17.75 27.11
C LYS A 79 -40.86 19.09 26.89
N ILE A 80 -42.09 19.21 27.37
CA ILE A 80 -42.94 20.38 27.17
C ILE A 80 -43.19 21.05 28.53
N PRO A 81 -42.55 22.19 28.85
CA PRO A 81 -42.71 22.85 30.14
C PRO A 81 -44.17 23.20 30.48
N LYS A 82 -44.90 23.76 29.50
CA LYS A 82 -46.31 24.18 29.63
C LYS A 82 -47.24 23.17 28.96
N TYR A 83 -47.19 21.92 29.41
CA TYR A 83 -47.91 20.81 28.76
C TYR A 83 -49.41 21.05 28.66
N GLU A 84 -50.09 21.39 29.76
CA GLU A 84 -51.55 21.58 29.80
C GLU A 84 -52.04 22.65 28.82
N SER A 85 -51.40 23.82 28.82
CA SER A 85 -51.72 24.90 27.89
C SER A 85 -51.49 24.51 26.43
N CYS A 86 -50.50 23.65 26.19
CA CYS A 86 -50.15 23.18 24.86
C CYS A 86 -51.05 22.05 24.37
N ALA A 87 -51.44 21.12 25.23
CA ALA A 87 -52.34 20.02 24.91
C ALA A 87 -53.75 20.52 24.55
N ARG A 88 -54.20 21.64 25.14
CA ARG A 88 -55.45 22.30 24.76
C ARG A 88 -55.43 22.93 23.37
N LYS A 89 -54.25 23.39 22.92
CA LYS A 89 -54.09 24.11 21.64
C LYS A 89 -53.73 23.18 20.49
N ILE A 90 -52.91 22.17 20.75
CA ILE A 90 -52.34 21.28 19.76
C ILE A 90 -52.62 19.84 20.20
N PRO A 91 -53.30 19.03 19.38
CA PRO A 91 -53.51 17.63 19.71
C PRO A 91 -52.18 16.86 19.65
N MET A 92 -51.84 16.19 20.76
CA MET A 92 -50.60 15.40 20.91
C MET A 92 -50.89 13.92 21.17
N GLY A 93 -52.02 13.41 20.68
CA GLY A 93 -52.33 11.98 20.73
C GLY A 93 -51.35 11.15 19.89
N ARG A 94 -51.41 9.83 20.01
CA ARG A 94 -50.66 8.93 19.13
C ARG A 94 -51.12 9.13 17.67
N GLY A 95 -50.18 9.16 16.73
CA GLY A 95 -50.43 9.31 15.30
C GLY A 95 -50.50 10.75 14.78
N PHE A 96 -50.60 11.76 15.66
CA PHE A 96 -50.70 13.15 15.22
C PHE A 96 -49.42 13.64 14.55
N TYR A 97 -49.60 14.35 13.43
CA TYR A 97 -48.51 14.94 12.65
C TYR A 97 -48.21 16.37 13.11
N LEU A 98 -46.97 16.60 13.51
CA LEU A 98 -46.49 17.89 14.02
C LEU A 98 -45.35 18.40 13.15
N LYS A 99 -45.35 19.72 12.92
CA LYS A 99 -44.22 20.45 12.35
C LYS A 99 -43.40 21.04 13.48
N PHE A 100 -42.09 20.97 13.33
CA PHE A 100 -41.09 21.39 14.29
C PHE A 100 -40.17 22.43 13.66
N PHE A 101 -39.68 23.35 14.49
CA PHE A 101 -38.63 24.29 14.14
C PHE A 101 -37.66 24.45 15.30
N SER A 102 -36.37 24.38 15.01
CA SER A 102 -35.32 24.66 16.00
C SER A 102 -34.30 25.63 15.43
N GLN A 103 -34.05 26.71 16.16
CA GLN A 103 -32.97 27.65 15.83
C GLN A 103 -31.59 27.03 16.11
N ASP A 104 -31.49 26.22 17.16
CA ASP A 104 -30.26 25.50 17.52
C ASP A 104 -29.86 24.53 16.41
N LEU A 105 -30.83 23.86 15.79
CA LEU A 105 -30.60 23.01 14.61
C LEU A 105 -30.00 23.78 13.43
N VAL A 106 -30.51 24.97 13.09
CA VAL A 106 -29.95 25.81 12.02
C VAL A 106 -28.47 26.12 12.31
N LYS A 107 -28.17 26.50 13.55
CA LYS A 107 -26.79 26.77 13.99
C LYS A 107 -25.91 25.52 13.88
N ASN A 108 -26.38 24.38 14.37
CA ASN A 108 -25.63 23.13 14.36
C ASN A 108 -25.37 22.62 12.92
N ILE A 109 -26.33 22.77 12.01
CA ILE A 109 -26.16 22.45 10.58
C ILE A 109 -25.08 23.35 9.96
N LYS A 110 -25.11 24.66 10.26
CA LYS A 110 -24.09 25.60 9.77
C LYS A 110 -22.69 25.19 10.25
N THR A 111 -22.54 24.92 11.54
CA THR A 111 -21.27 24.41 12.10
C THR A 111 -20.86 23.07 11.47
N GLY A 112 -21.82 22.17 11.22
CA GLY A 112 -21.58 20.90 10.53
C GLY A 112 -21.04 21.09 9.12
N ARG A 113 -21.54 22.07 8.36
CA ARG A 113 -21.04 22.42 7.02
C ARG A 113 -19.63 23.01 7.05
N GLU A 114 -19.35 23.88 8.02
CA GLU A 114 -18.01 24.43 8.22
C GLU A 114 -17.00 23.31 8.54
N LEU A 115 -17.37 22.40 9.43
CA LEU A 115 -16.57 21.22 9.74
C LEU A 115 -16.37 20.33 8.52
N MET A 116 -17.42 20.07 7.73
CA MET A 116 -17.31 19.31 6.49
C MET A 116 -16.30 19.93 5.52
N LYS A 117 -16.33 21.26 5.36
CA LYS A 117 -15.37 21.98 4.52
C LYS A 117 -13.94 21.80 5.02
N ILE A 118 -13.71 21.81 6.33
CA ILE A 118 -12.40 21.55 6.93
C ILE A 118 -11.97 20.10 6.67
N LEU A 119 -12.86 19.14 6.86
CA LEU A 119 -12.57 17.71 6.64
C LEU A 119 -12.25 17.41 5.17
N LEU A 120 -12.95 18.03 4.22
CA LEU A 120 -12.64 17.90 2.80
C LEU A 120 -11.24 18.45 2.46
N LYS A 121 -10.86 19.59 3.03
CA LYS A 121 -9.50 20.12 2.88
C LYS A 121 -8.44 19.19 3.47
N LYS A 122 -8.69 18.64 4.67
CA LYS A 122 -7.80 17.66 5.30
C LYS A 122 -7.64 16.40 4.44
N ARG A 123 -8.74 15.88 3.87
CA ARG A 123 -8.72 14.74 2.95
C ARG A 123 -7.83 15.01 1.73
N LEU A 124 -7.95 16.18 1.11
CA LEU A 124 -7.11 16.57 -0.02
C LEU A 124 -5.62 16.65 0.37
N GLY A 125 -5.32 17.24 1.52
CA GLY A 125 -3.94 17.31 2.03
C GLY A 125 -3.32 15.93 2.26
N ILE A 126 -4.05 15.02 2.92
CA ILE A 126 -3.60 13.64 3.15
C ILE A 126 -3.42 12.89 1.83
N LYS A 127 -4.35 13.08 0.88
CA LYS A 127 -4.23 12.46 -0.45
C LYS A 127 -2.95 12.89 -1.17
N GLY A 128 -2.63 14.18 -1.14
CA GLY A 128 -1.38 14.68 -1.73
C GLY A 128 -0.12 14.14 -1.04
N GLN A 129 -0.16 13.96 0.28
CA GLN A 129 0.94 13.30 1.01
C GLN A 129 1.12 11.84 0.60
N LEU A 130 0.02 11.10 0.42
CA LEU A 130 0.02 9.71 -0.05
C LEU A 130 0.63 9.61 -1.46
N GLU A 131 0.16 10.44 -2.40
CA GLU A 131 0.67 10.46 -3.78
C GLU A 131 2.19 10.78 -3.81
N LYS A 132 2.65 11.70 -2.95
CA LYS A 132 4.10 11.99 -2.81
C LYS A 132 4.87 10.80 -2.25
N ALA A 133 4.36 10.12 -1.23
CA ALA A 133 5.00 8.95 -0.65
C ALA A 133 5.10 7.81 -1.68
N GLU A 134 4.04 7.58 -2.46
CA GLU A 134 4.02 6.57 -3.52
C GLU A 134 5.07 6.87 -4.61
N LYS A 135 5.17 8.12 -5.05
CA LYS A 135 6.20 8.53 -6.03
C LYS A 135 7.61 8.32 -5.49
N ASN A 136 7.84 8.62 -4.22
CA ASN A 136 9.14 8.40 -3.59
C ASN A 136 9.48 6.90 -3.53
N LEU A 137 8.52 6.05 -3.16
CA LEU A 137 8.72 4.59 -3.15
C LEU A 137 9.07 4.05 -4.54
N LYS A 138 8.37 4.49 -5.58
CA LYS A 138 8.69 4.13 -6.98
C LYS A 138 10.13 4.54 -7.34
N SER A 139 10.56 5.75 -6.99
CA SER A 139 11.93 6.19 -7.22
C SER A 139 12.97 5.33 -6.46
N TYR A 140 12.66 4.83 -5.26
CA TYR A 140 13.55 3.91 -4.56
C TYR A 140 13.66 2.56 -5.26
N VAL A 141 12.54 2.03 -5.78
CA VAL A 141 12.54 0.79 -6.56
C VAL A 141 13.40 0.94 -7.82
N GLU A 142 13.22 2.03 -8.58
CA GLU A 142 14.03 2.33 -9.76
C GLU A 142 15.54 2.42 -9.43
N LYS A 143 15.89 3.01 -8.29
CA LYS A 143 17.30 3.06 -7.83
C LYS A 143 17.84 1.67 -7.51
N ILE A 144 17.05 0.83 -6.85
CA ILE A 144 17.44 -0.55 -6.53
C ILE A 144 17.65 -1.34 -7.83
N GLU A 145 16.73 -1.25 -8.78
CA GLU A 145 16.85 -1.91 -10.08
C GLU A 145 18.08 -1.41 -10.85
N GLY A 146 18.32 -0.10 -10.85
CA GLY A 146 19.50 0.50 -11.47
C GLY A 146 20.82 0.03 -10.85
N VAL A 147 20.86 -0.17 -9.53
CA VAL A 147 22.04 -0.72 -8.83
C VAL A 147 22.20 -2.21 -9.14
N ASN A 148 21.13 -3.00 -9.02
CA ASN A 148 21.16 -4.43 -9.30
C ASN A 148 21.59 -4.71 -10.74
N GLY A 149 21.04 -3.97 -11.72
CA GLY A 149 21.43 -4.13 -13.12
C GLY A 149 22.92 -3.85 -13.37
N ARG A 150 23.51 -2.86 -12.69
CA ARG A 150 24.96 -2.58 -12.79
C ARG A 150 25.81 -3.73 -12.27
N TYR A 151 25.45 -4.28 -11.12
CA TYR A 151 26.19 -5.40 -10.52
C TYR A 151 26.01 -6.70 -11.29
N GLU A 152 24.83 -6.93 -11.85
CA GLU A 152 24.57 -8.09 -12.71
C GLU A 152 25.48 -8.08 -13.96
N ILE A 153 25.59 -6.94 -14.63
CA ILE A 153 26.49 -6.78 -15.79
C ILE A 153 27.95 -6.99 -15.37
N LEU A 154 28.37 -6.45 -14.23
CA LEU A 154 29.73 -6.64 -13.72
C LEU A 154 30.01 -8.12 -13.44
N ARG A 155 29.06 -8.82 -12.82
CA ARG A 155 29.17 -10.26 -12.55
C ARG A 155 29.34 -11.05 -13.85
N GLN A 156 28.51 -10.79 -14.85
CA GLN A 156 28.62 -11.45 -16.16
C GLN A 156 29.98 -11.22 -16.82
N LYS A 157 30.52 -9.99 -16.74
CA LYS A 157 31.87 -9.69 -17.27
C LYS A 157 32.95 -10.50 -16.55
N LEU A 158 32.89 -10.57 -15.22
CA LEU A 158 33.85 -11.33 -14.43
C LEU A 158 33.74 -12.84 -14.70
N GLU A 159 32.53 -13.37 -14.88
CA GLU A 159 32.31 -14.77 -15.25
C GLU A 159 32.88 -15.08 -16.64
N LEU A 160 32.73 -14.17 -17.61
CA LEU A 160 33.33 -14.29 -18.94
C LEU A 160 34.86 -14.23 -18.89
N GLU A 161 35.42 -13.26 -18.17
CA GLU A 161 36.87 -13.15 -17.97
C GLU A 161 37.43 -14.41 -17.31
N TRP A 162 36.75 -14.93 -16.28
CA TRP A 162 37.13 -16.17 -15.62
C TRP A 162 37.09 -17.37 -16.56
N GLY A 163 36.02 -17.52 -17.34
CA GLY A 163 35.89 -18.58 -18.35
C GLY A 163 37.01 -18.54 -19.40
N ASN A 164 37.37 -17.33 -19.86
CA ASN A 164 38.47 -17.14 -20.81
C ASN A 164 39.83 -17.54 -20.21
N GLN A 165 40.10 -17.15 -18.96
CA GLN A 165 41.35 -17.53 -18.27
C GLN A 165 41.45 -19.05 -18.07
N LEU A 166 40.35 -19.72 -17.75
CA LEU A 166 40.32 -21.19 -17.67
C LEU A 166 40.61 -21.83 -19.03
N SER A 167 40.04 -21.30 -20.12
CA SER A 167 40.31 -21.79 -21.47
C SER A 167 41.79 -21.65 -21.84
N TYR A 168 42.41 -20.50 -21.55
CA TYR A 168 43.83 -20.30 -21.82
C TYR A 168 44.73 -21.25 -21.04
N LEU A 169 44.41 -21.51 -19.77
CA LEU A 169 45.17 -22.47 -18.96
C LEU A 169 45.03 -23.90 -19.46
N ASP A 170 43.85 -24.29 -19.96
CA ASP A 170 43.65 -25.63 -20.52
C ASP A 170 44.35 -25.79 -21.88
N GLU A 171 44.33 -24.76 -22.72
CA GLU A 171 45.13 -24.70 -23.96
C GLU A 171 46.64 -24.78 -23.67
N ASP A 172 47.14 -24.04 -22.69
CA ASP A 172 48.55 -24.08 -22.31
C ASP A 172 48.96 -25.46 -21.77
N LYS A 173 48.10 -26.06 -20.93
CA LYS A 173 48.28 -27.43 -20.43
C LYS A 173 48.32 -28.45 -21.56
N THR A 174 47.40 -28.38 -22.51
CA THR A 174 47.34 -29.33 -23.65
C THR A 174 48.55 -29.16 -24.58
N ASN A 175 48.99 -27.93 -24.82
CA ASN A 175 50.21 -27.64 -25.58
C ASN A 175 51.45 -28.18 -24.87
N THR A 176 51.58 -27.95 -23.57
CA THR A 176 52.68 -28.46 -22.74
C THR A 176 52.70 -29.98 -22.71
N LEU A 177 51.54 -30.62 -22.58
CA LEU A 177 51.42 -32.08 -22.64
C LEU A 177 51.88 -32.64 -23.99
N ARG A 178 51.48 -32.00 -25.10
CA ARG A 178 51.92 -32.39 -26.44
C ARG A 178 53.44 -32.26 -26.57
N TYR A 179 54.00 -31.13 -26.13
CA TYR A 179 55.45 -30.90 -26.15
C TYR A 179 56.20 -31.94 -25.31
N PHE A 180 55.70 -32.27 -24.11
CA PHE A 180 56.27 -33.33 -23.28
C PHE A 180 56.30 -34.68 -23.99
N LYS A 181 55.21 -35.09 -24.65
CA LYS A 181 55.16 -36.34 -25.42
C LYS A 181 56.12 -36.33 -26.61
N GLU A 182 56.27 -35.20 -27.28
CA GLU A 182 57.27 -35.07 -28.36
C GLU A 182 58.70 -35.24 -27.85
N LEU A 183 59.01 -34.74 -26.66
CA LEU A 183 60.31 -34.95 -26.02
C LEU A 183 60.53 -36.41 -25.61
N GLU A 184 59.50 -37.08 -25.09
CA GLU A 184 59.53 -38.51 -24.73
C GLU A 184 59.91 -39.37 -25.93
N VAL A 185 59.25 -39.16 -27.07
CA VAL A 185 59.58 -39.87 -28.32
C VAL A 185 61.01 -39.60 -28.78
N ARG A 186 61.49 -38.35 -28.68
CA ARG A 186 62.87 -38.01 -29.05
C ARG A 186 63.90 -38.65 -28.11
N LEU A 187 63.57 -38.78 -26.83
CA LEU A 187 64.42 -39.45 -25.86
C LEU A 187 64.54 -40.93 -26.21
N ASP A 188 63.41 -41.60 -26.48
CA ASP A 188 63.38 -43.00 -26.90
C ASP A 188 64.23 -43.25 -28.17
N GLU A 189 64.17 -42.33 -29.14
CA GLU A 189 65.03 -42.39 -30.34
C GLU A 189 66.52 -42.28 -30.01
N VAL A 190 66.89 -41.41 -29.07
CA VAL A 190 68.28 -41.25 -28.62
C VAL A 190 68.74 -42.48 -27.86
N ASP A 191 67.92 -43.00 -26.95
CA ASP A 191 68.22 -44.22 -26.19
C ASP A 191 68.38 -45.43 -27.11
N HIS A 192 67.53 -45.56 -28.12
CA HIS A 192 67.68 -46.60 -29.14
C HIS A 192 69.00 -46.46 -29.90
N LYS A 193 69.39 -45.25 -30.28
CA LYS A 193 70.69 -44.98 -30.93
C LYS A 193 71.86 -45.30 -30.00
N LEU A 194 71.77 -44.93 -28.71
CA LEU A 194 72.80 -45.25 -27.73
C LEU A 194 73.00 -46.76 -27.60
N GLU A 195 71.92 -47.55 -27.64
CA GLU A 195 72.03 -49.02 -27.63
C GLU A 195 72.67 -49.57 -28.92
N ILE A 196 72.36 -49.00 -30.09
CA ILE A 196 73.00 -49.40 -31.36
C ILE A 196 74.51 -49.08 -31.37
N TYR A 197 74.88 -47.88 -30.90
CA TYR A 197 76.27 -47.43 -30.87
C TYR A 197 77.00 -47.83 -29.59
N ARG A 198 76.39 -48.69 -28.76
CA ARG A 198 76.99 -49.19 -27.53
C ARG A 198 78.24 -49.97 -27.88
N ILE A 199 79.39 -49.39 -27.59
CA ILE A 199 80.69 -50.03 -27.78
C ILE A 199 80.79 -51.14 -26.73
N ALA A 200 80.84 -52.39 -27.20
CA ALA A 200 81.18 -53.51 -26.33
C ALA A 200 82.68 -53.48 -26.06
N ASP A 201 83.08 -53.57 -24.79
CA ASP A 201 84.49 -53.56 -24.40
C ASP A 201 85.29 -54.76 -24.93
N GLU A 202 84.60 -55.82 -25.39
CA GLU A 202 85.21 -57.03 -25.96
C GLU A 202 85.01 -57.09 -27.48
N ASN A 203 86.05 -56.77 -28.24
CA ASN A 203 86.06 -56.80 -29.72
C ASN A 203 86.10 -58.23 -30.32
N LEU A 204 86.31 -59.25 -29.50
CA LEU A 204 86.52 -60.63 -29.96
C LEU A 204 85.61 -61.57 -29.17
N LYS A 205 84.52 -62.03 -29.78
CA LYS A 205 83.99 -63.34 -29.39
C LYS A 205 85.08 -64.35 -29.73
N ALA A 206 85.58 -65.08 -28.75
CA ALA A 206 86.59 -66.11 -28.96
C ALA A 206 86.10 -67.06 -30.07
N ASP A 207 86.71 -66.98 -31.25
CA ASP A 207 86.38 -67.84 -32.36
C ASP A 207 86.83 -69.25 -32.00
N ARG A 208 85.97 -70.25 -32.19
CA ARG A 208 86.25 -71.64 -31.80
C ARG A 208 87.51 -72.18 -32.50
N TRP A 209 87.87 -71.60 -33.65
CA TRP A 209 89.09 -71.93 -34.40
C TRP A 209 90.36 -71.20 -33.92
N SER A 210 90.23 -70.14 -33.10
CA SER A 210 91.37 -69.43 -32.51
C SER A 210 92.03 -70.18 -31.33
N LEU A 211 91.46 -71.33 -30.94
CA LEU A 211 91.94 -72.18 -29.85
C LEU A 211 92.69 -73.46 -30.33
N ASP A 212 92.99 -73.60 -31.64
CA ASP A 212 93.75 -74.76 -32.14
C ASP A 212 95.24 -74.68 -31.71
N PRO A 213 95.75 -75.63 -30.91
CA PRO A 213 97.12 -75.59 -30.39
C PRO A 213 98.22 -75.69 -31.45
N LYS A 214 97.91 -76.10 -32.69
CA LYS A 214 98.92 -76.35 -33.72
C LYS A 214 99.51 -75.10 -34.38
N PHE A 215 98.85 -73.94 -34.28
CA PHE A 215 99.26 -72.72 -34.99
C PHE A 215 99.83 -71.60 -34.11
N TYR A 216 100.04 -71.85 -32.81
CA TYR A 216 100.61 -70.85 -31.90
C TYR A 216 102.15 -70.82 -32.00
N PHE A 217 102.71 -69.91 -32.78
CA PHE A 217 104.12 -69.53 -32.64
C PHE A 217 104.26 -68.65 -31.40
N LYS A 218 104.84 -69.20 -30.32
CA LYS A 218 105.27 -68.40 -29.16
C LYS A 218 106.38 -67.44 -29.60
N LYS A 219 106.18 -66.15 -29.36
CA LYS A 219 107.26 -65.20 -29.09
C LYS A 219 107.33 -64.96 -27.60
#